data_AF-A0A8J3UCS8-F1
#
_entry.id   AF-A0A8J3UCS8-F1
#
_cell.length_a   1.000
_cell.length_b   1.000
_cell.length_c   1.000
_cell.angle_alpha   90.00
_cell.angle_beta   90.00
_cell.angle_gamma   90.00
#
_symmetry.space_group_name_H-M   'P 1'
#
loop_
_entity.id
_entity.type
_entity.pdbx_description
1 polymer ?
#
loop_
_entity_poly.entity_id
_entity_poly.type
_entity_poly.pdbx_seq_one_letter_code
_entity_poly.pdbx_strand_id
1 'polypeptide(L)'
;MSYRVDLHVAALSQMKGLPEEALDALISRTVDLVEKPWDARVLYKDDPDFRMTTFGDFGVLYFKVDEVAELITIFNVTWAG
;
A
#
# COMPACT_ATOMS: atom_id res chain seq x y z
N MET A 1 -8.88 -14.90 -3.65
CA MET A 1 -7.89 -14.55 -4.69
C MET A 1 -6.83 -13.76 -3.96
N SER A 2 -5.58 -14.16 -4.10
CA SER A 2 -4.47 -13.58 -3.35
C SER A 2 -3.60 -12.79 -4.32
N TYR A 3 -3.49 -11.49 -4.10
CA TYR A 3 -2.72 -10.60 -4.97
C TYR A 3 -1.24 -10.67 -4.60
N ARG A 4 -0.36 -10.63 -5.61
CA ARG A 4 1.07 -10.43 -5.37
C ARG A 4 1.33 -8.97 -5.04
N VAL A 5 2.39 -8.69 -4.29
CA VAL A 5 2.79 -7.33 -3.96
C VAL A 5 4.11 -7.02 -4.66
N ASP A 6 4.12 -5.91 -5.39
CA ASP A 6 5.31 -5.28 -5.91
C ASP A 6 5.55 -3.94 -5.24
N LEU A 7 6.82 -3.66 -4.94
CA LEU A 7 7.25 -2.47 -4.21
C LEU A 7 8.09 -1.62 -5.13
N HIS A 8 7.53 -0.51 -5.57
CA HIS A 8 8.24 0.43 -6.43
C HIS A 8 9.47 1.00 -5.69
N VAL A 9 10.56 1.26 -6.41
CA VAL A 9 11.82 1.78 -5.85
C VAL A 9 11.61 3.09 -5.05
N ALA A 10 10.65 3.92 -5.47
CA ALA A 10 10.28 5.13 -4.75
C ALA A 10 9.71 4.82 -3.35
N ALA A 11 8.79 3.86 -3.26
CA ALA A 11 8.21 3.43 -1.98
C ALA A 11 9.28 2.84 -1.04
N LEU A 12 10.19 2.01 -1.57
CA LEU A 12 11.31 1.47 -0.79
C LEU A 12 12.20 2.58 -0.21
N SER A 13 12.47 3.63 -0.99
CA SER A 13 13.28 4.76 -0.53
C SER A 13 12.56 5.56 0.56
N GLN A 14 11.24 5.71 0.46
CA GLN A 14 10.40 6.39 1.44
C GLN A 14 10.25 5.59 2.73
N MET A 15 10.41 4.26 2.67
CA MET A 15 10.36 3.41 3.85
C MET A 15 11.61 3.53 4.75
N LYS A 16 12.65 4.22 4.27
CA LYS A 16 13.91 4.38 5.00
C LYS A 16 13.68 5.17 6.30
N GLY A 17 14.02 4.56 7.43
CA GLY A 17 13.92 5.20 8.75
C GLY A 17 12.60 4.98 9.46
N LEU A 18 11.66 4.20 8.89
CA LEU A 18 10.45 3.82 9.62
C LEU A 18 10.82 3.11 10.93
N PRO A 19 10.19 3.50 12.06
CA PRO A 19 10.24 2.72 13.29
C PRO A 19 9.74 1.28 13.04
N GLU A 20 10.24 0.34 13.84
CA GLU A 20 9.87 -1.09 13.72
C GLU A 20 8.35 -1.29 13.83
N GLU A 21 7.70 -0.64 14.79
CA GLU A 21 6.24 -0.70 14.98
C GLU A 21 5.46 -0.21 13.75
N ALA A 22 6.00 0.80 13.06
CA ALA A 22 5.39 1.35 11.87
C ALA A 22 5.59 0.44 10.65
N LEU A 23 6.74 -0.24 10.57
CA LEU A 23 7.00 -1.27 9.56
C LEU A 23 6.07 -2.48 9.75
N ASP A 24 5.88 -2.94 10.99
CA ASP A 24 4.95 -4.03 11.29
C ASP A 24 3.51 -3.67 10.93
N ALA A 25 3.08 -2.45 11.24
CA ALA A 25 1.76 -1.94 10.84
C ALA A 25 1.61 -1.90 9.30
N LEU A 26 2.66 -1.47 8.59
CA LEU A 26 2.67 -1.45 7.12
C LEU A 26 2.56 -2.87 6.53
N ILE A 27 3.32 -3.81 7.06
CA ILE A 27 3.29 -5.21 6.62
C ILE A 27 1.92 -5.83 6.90
N SER A 28 1.40 -5.68 8.13
CA SER A 28 0.08 -6.18 8.50
C SER A 28 -1.00 -5.64 7.56
N ARG A 29 -0.99 -4.33 7.29
CA ARG A 29 -1.97 -3.73 6.38
C ARG A 29 -1.82 -4.24 4.95
N THR A 30 -0.59 -4.45 4.50
CA THR A 30 -0.31 -5.01 3.17
C THR A 30 -0.84 -6.44 3.04
N VAL A 31 -0.71 -7.27 4.09
CA VAL A 31 -1.27 -8.63 4.13
C VAL A 31 -2.80 -8.63 4.03
N ASP A 32 -3.49 -7.70 4.71
CA ASP A 32 -4.94 -7.56 4.57
C ASP A 32 -5.34 -7.20 3.13
N LEU A 33 -4.59 -6.31 2.49
CA LEU A 33 -4.83 -5.87 1.12
C LEU A 33 -4.56 -6.95 0.08
N VAL A 34 -3.66 -7.90 0.35
CA VAL A 34 -3.39 -9.05 -0.54
C VAL A 34 -4.66 -9.87 -0.78
N GLU A 35 -5.53 -10.01 0.22
CA GLU A 35 -6.81 -10.73 0.06
C GLU A 35 -7.95 -9.79 -0.37
N LYS A 36 -7.88 -8.52 0.00
CA LYS A 36 -8.93 -7.52 -0.22
C LYS A 36 -8.34 -6.16 -0.63
N PRO A 37 -7.80 -6.02 -1.86
CA PRO A 37 -7.21 -4.74 -2.29
C PRO A 37 -8.23 -3.61 -2.36
N TRP A 38 -9.51 -3.97 -2.44
CA TRP A 38 -10.63 -3.06 -2.50
C TRP A 38 -11.01 -2.43 -1.15
N ASP A 39 -10.48 -2.97 -0.05
CA ASP A 39 -10.64 -2.43 1.30
C ASP A 39 -9.72 -1.20 1.50
N ALA A 40 -9.83 -0.23 0.60
CA ALA A 40 -9.04 0.98 0.58
C ALA A 40 -9.83 2.09 -0.11
N ARG A 41 -9.43 3.34 0.13
CA ARG A 41 -10.07 4.48 -0.50
C ARG A 41 -9.54 4.66 -1.93
N VAL A 42 -10.44 4.94 -2.87
CA VAL A 42 -10.05 5.34 -4.24
C VAL A 42 -9.35 6.70 -4.22
N LEU A 43 -8.19 6.78 -4.87
CA LEU A 43 -7.35 7.98 -4.96
C LEU A 43 -7.88 8.94 -6.04
N TYR A 44 -8.17 8.42 -7.23
CA TYR A 44 -8.68 9.20 -8.36
C TYR A 44 -10.08 8.72 -8.75
N LYS A 45 -11.05 9.63 -8.79
CA LYS A 45 -12.44 9.27 -9.06
C LYS A 45 -12.63 8.53 -10.39
N ASP A 46 -11.84 8.90 -11.40
CA ASP A 46 -11.92 8.35 -12.75
C ASP A 46 -10.99 7.14 -12.96
N ASP A 47 -10.20 6.76 -11.95
CA ASP A 47 -9.26 5.65 -12.00
C ASP A 47 -9.30 4.87 -10.67
N PRO A 48 -10.26 3.92 -10.53
CA PRO A 48 -10.53 3.20 -9.28
C PRO A 48 -9.44 2.21 -8.87
N ASP A 49 -8.47 1.96 -9.76
CA ASP A 49 -7.34 1.06 -9.52
C ASP A 49 -6.32 1.71 -8.59
N PHE A 50 -6.19 3.05 -8.62
CA PHE A 50 -5.34 3.80 -7.72
C PHE A 50 -6.03 4.02 -6.39
N ARG A 51 -5.39 3.54 -5.33
CA ARG A 51 -5.98 3.46 -4.00
C ARG A 51 -5.00 3.88 -2.93
N MET A 52 -5.56 4.24 -1.78
CA MET A 52 -4.81 4.61 -0.59
C MET A 52 -5.47 4.10 0.68
N THR A 53 -4.66 3.79 1.68
CA THR A 53 -5.11 3.44 3.03
C THR A 53 -4.10 3.93 4.06
N THR A 54 -4.53 4.11 5.30
CA THR A 54 -3.60 4.25 6.43
C THR A 54 -3.04 2.89 6.84
N PHE A 55 -1.85 2.90 7.46
CA PHE A 55 -1.30 1.76 8.20
C PHE A 55 -1.08 2.19 9.66
N GLY A 56 -1.99 1.76 10.54
CA GLY A 56 -2.07 2.29 11.91
C GLY A 56 -2.18 3.83 11.93
N ASP A 57 -1.58 4.45 12.93
CA ASP A 57 -1.47 5.90 13.09
C ASP A 57 -0.16 6.48 12.54
N PHE A 58 0.63 5.65 11.83
CA PHE A 58 1.99 5.99 11.42
C PHE A 58 2.07 6.68 10.06
N GLY A 59 1.15 6.37 9.15
CA GLY A 59 1.22 6.90 7.81
C GLY A 59 0.18 6.38 6.83
N VAL A 60 0.42 6.68 5.56
CA VAL A 60 -0.43 6.38 4.42
C VAL A 60 0.34 5.59 3.38
N LEU A 61 -0.29 4.52 2.90
CA LEU A 61 0.14 3.67 1.81
C LEU A 61 -0.67 4.01 0.55
N TYR A 62 0.01 4.13 -0.60
CA TYR A 62 -0.61 4.31 -1.90
C TYR A 62 -0.20 3.19 -2.84
N PHE A 63 -1.18 2.65 -3.54
CA PHE A 63 -0.98 1.49 -4.41
C PHE A 63 -1.91 1.51 -5.61
N LYS A 64 -1.52 0.76 -6.64
CA LYS A 64 -2.37 0.44 -7.79
C LYS A 64 -2.75 -1.03 -7.74
N VAL A 65 -3.99 -1.36 -8.08
CA VAL A 65 -4.46 -2.73 -8.27
C VAL A 65 -4.50 -3.06 -9.76
N ASP A 66 -3.97 -4.22 -10.13
CA ASP A 66 -4.14 -4.83 -11.44
C ASP A 66 -4.91 -6.14 -11.25
N GLU A 67 -6.20 -6.13 -11.61
CA GLU A 67 -7.07 -7.31 -11.49
C GLU A 67 -6.63 -8.46 -12.39
N VAL A 68 -6.14 -8.15 -13.59
CA VAL A 68 -5.81 -9.16 -14.60
C VAL A 68 -4.51 -9.88 -14.21
N ALA A 69 -3.54 -9.14 -13.68
CA ALA A 69 -2.25 -9.69 -13.24
C ALA A 69 -2.25 -10.20 -11.79
N GLU A 70 -3.37 -10.02 -11.07
CA GLU A 70 -3.50 -10.23 -9.62
C GLU A 70 -2.33 -9.60 -8.86
N LEU A 71 -2.10 -8.30 -9.12
CA LEU A 71 -0.93 -7.57 -8.62
C LEU A 71 -1.34 -6.27 -7.92
N ILE A 72 -0.72 -6.01 -6.77
CA ILE A 72 -0.75 -4.73 -6.07
C ILE A 72 0.63 -4.10 -6.20
N THR A 73 0.71 -2.91 -6.82
CA THR A 73 1.95 -2.15 -6.89
C THR A 73 1.91 -1.01 -5.91
N ILE A 74 2.67 -1.11 -4.82
CA ILE A 74 2.88 -0.04 -3.86
C ILE A 74 3.85 0.96 -4.47
N PHE A 75 3.38 2.16 -4.77
CA PHE A 75 4.19 3.18 -5.44
C PHE A 75 4.59 4.35 -4.54
N ASN A 76 3.91 4.55 -3.40
CA ASN A 76 4.25 5.59 -2.45
C ASN A 76 3.90 5.19 -1.00
N VAL A 77 4.78 5.53 -0.07
CA VAL A 77 4.56 5.47 1.37
C VAL A 77 4.87 6.85 1.96
N THR A 78 3.94 7.38 2.76
CA THR A 78 4.10 8.67 3.46
C THR A 78 3.93 8.47 4.95
N TRP A 79 4.85 9.00 5.76
CA TRP A 79 4.81 8.92 7.22
C TRP A 79 5.50 10.15 7.82
N ALA A 80 5.22 10.44 9.09
CA ALA A 80 5.85 11.54 9.83
C ALA A 80 7.25 11.13 10.30
N GLY A 81 8.21 11.18 9.38
CA GLY A 81 9.65 11.03 9.66
C GLY A 81 10.33 12.34 9.97
#